data_AF-A0A5E6NFU3-F1
#
_entry.id   AF-A0A5E6NFU3-F1
#
_cell.length_a   1.000
_cell.length_b   1.000
_cell.length_c   1.000
_cell.angle_alpha   90.00
_cell.angle_beta   90.00
_cell.angle_gamma   90.00
#
_symmetry.space_group_name_H-M   'P 1'
#
loop_
_entity.id
_entity.type
_entity.pdbx_description
1 polymer ?
#
loop_
_entity_poly.entity_id
_entity_poly.type
_entity_poly.pdbx_seq_one_letter_code
_entity_poly.pdbx_strand_id
1 'polypeptide(L)' 'MIIVSLKISNNKQKKSEEVMDLTPPPTLHSTWDVNNDGSNDCENEGICDHTVDYSKPRFE' A
#
# COMPACT_ATOMS: atom_id res chain seq x y z
N MET A 1 48.61 -15.54 -6.74
CA MET A 1 47.16 -15.56 -7.02
C MET A 1 46.44 -15.08 -5.77
N ILE A 2 45.89 -13.86 -5.78
CA ILE A 2 45.25 -13.27 -4.60
C ILE A 2 43.76 -13.55 -4.70
N ILE A 3 43.23 -14.37 -3.80
CA ILE A 3 41.80 -14.68 -3.69
C ILE A 3 41.13 -13.46 -3.06
N VAL A 4 40.56 -12.58 -3.87
CA VAL A 4 39.76 -11.45 -3.38
C VAL A 4 38.40 -12.02 -2.99
N SER A 5 38.20 -12.32 -1.71
CA SER A 5 36.89 -12.73 -1.18
C SER A 5 35.94 -11.52 -1.23
N LEU A 6 35.18 -11.39 -2.33
CA LEU A 6 34.01 -10.53 -2.37
C LEU A 6 33.01 -11.01 -1.31
N LYS A 7 32.88 -10.26 -0.22
CA LYS A 7 31.74 -10.40 0.69
C LYS A 7 30.52 -9.84 -0.04
N ILE A 8 29.69 -10.72 -0.59
CA ILE A 8 28.36 -10.37 -1.10
C ILE A 8 27.53 -9.94 0.11
N SER A 9 27.36 -8.62 0.27
CA SER A 9 26.39 -8.04 1.21
C SER A 9 24.99 -8.46 0.78
N ASN A 10 24.40 -9.40 1.51
CA ASN A 10 22.98 -9.71 1.42
C ASN A 10 22.20 -8.54 2.02
N ASN A 11 21.81 -7.57 1.19
CA ASN A 11 20.84 -6.56 1.57
C ASN A 11 19.44 -7.19 1.48
N LYS A 12 19.08 -7.99 2.50
CA LYS A 12 17.67 -8.35 2.74
C LYS A 12 16.96 -7.05 3.07
N GLN A 13 16.22 -6.53 2.08
CA GLN A 13 15.23 -5.49 2.32
C GLN A 13 14.32 -5.98 3.46
N LYS A 14 14.44 -5.35 4.63
CA LYS A 14 13.43 -5.43 5.66
C LYS A 14 12.20 -4.74 5.07
N LYS A 15 11.30 -5.51 4.46
CA LYS A 15 9.91 -5.14 4.30
C LYS A 15 9.41 -4.89 5.72
N SER A 16 9.23 -3.62 6.04
CA SER A 16 8.62 -3.17 7.28
C SER A 16 7.37 -3.99 7.53
N GLU A 17 7.21 -4.45 8.77
CA GLU A 17 6.03 -5.13 9.28
C GLU A 17 4.78 -4.34 8.86
N GLU A 18 4.16 -4.75 7.76
CA GLU A 18 2.78 -4.46 7.48
C GLU A 18 2.04 -5.33 8.49
N VAL A 19 1.62 -4.69 9.59
CA VAL A 19 0.69 -5.28 10.55
C VAL A 19 -0.45 -5.82 9.71
N MET A 20 -0.53 -7.14 9.58
CA MET A 20 -1.64 -7.81 8.93
C MET A 20 -2.82 -7.61 9.87
N ASP A 21 -3.44 -6.44 9.78
CA ASP A 21 -4.68 -6.15 10.46
C ASP A 21 -5.70 -7.12 9.87
N LEU A 22 -6.12 -8.11 10.65
CA LEU A 22 -7.08 -9.15 10.24
C LEU A 22 -8.49 -8.58 10.03
N THR A 23 -8.62 -7.25 10.08
CA THR A 23 -9.80 -6.51 9.69
C THR A 23 -9.88 -6.51 8.17
N PRO A 24 -10.98 -7.00 7.55
CA PRO A 24 -11.16 -6.84 6.12
C PRO A 24 -10.97 -5.36 5.77
N PRO A 25 -10.32 -5.03 4.63
CA PRO A 25 -10.11 -3.65 4.23
C PRO A 25 -11.45 -2.92 4.31
N PRO A 26 -11.50 -1.71 4.91
CA PRO A 26 -12.72 -0.92 4.95
C PRO A 26 -13.30 -0.91 3.54
N THR A 27 -14.58 -1.29 3.43
CA THR A 27 -15.25 -1.54 2.16
C THR A 27 -15.25 -0.26 1.34
N LEU A 28 -14.27 -0.10 0.46
CA LEU A 28 -14.12 1.07 -0.40
C LEU A 28 -15.37 1.22 -1.29
N HIS A 29 -16.01 2.37 -1.25
CA HIS A 29 -17.12 2.65 -2.15
C HIS A 29 -16.60 2.87 -3.58
N SER A 30 -17.30 2.33 -4.57
CA SER A 30 -16.99 2.47 -6.01
C SER A 30 -16.87 3.90 -6.54
N THR A 31 -17.23 4.92 -5.76
CA THR A 31 -17.08 6.33 -6.15
C THR A 31 -15.67 6.86 -5.87
N TRP A 32 -14.88 6.13 -5.09
CA TRP A 32 -13.48 6.40 -4.78
C TRP A 32 -12.51 5.63 -5.70
N ASP A 33 -13.03 4.66 -6.44
CA ASP A 33 -12.31 3.88 -7.45
C ASP A 33 -12.84 4.29 -8.84
N VAL A 34 -12.46 5.49 -9.29
CA VAL A 34 -12.92 6.06 -10.57
C VAL A 34 -12.33 5.28 -11.74
N ASN A 35 -11.09 4.79 -11.58
CA ASN A 35 -10.39 4.02 -12.61
C ASN A 35 -10.84 2.55 -12.68
N ASN A 36 -11.59 2.06 -11.67
CA ASN A 36 -12.09 0.70 -11.51
C ASN A 36 -10.99 -0.38 -11.47
N ASP A 37 -9.85 -0.07 -10.83
CA ASP A 37 -8.73 -1.01 -10.63
C ASP A 37 -8.88 -1.86 -9.35
N GLY A 38 -9.94 -1.60 -8.56
CA GLY A 38 -10.23 -2.27 -7.30
C GLY A 38 -9.52 -1.66 -6.10
N SER A 39 -8.80 -0.56 -6.28
CA SER A 39 -8.13 0.22 -5.22
C SER A 39 -8.63 1.66 -5.20
N ASN A 40 -8.39 2.36 -4.09
CA ASN A 40 -8.77 3.77 -3.98
C ASN A 40 -7.77 4.61 -4.78
N ASP A 41 -8.27 5.49 -5.66
CA ASP A 41 -7.42 6.34 -6.49
C ASP A 41 -6.45 7.20 -5.65
N CYS A 42 -6.86 7.59 -4.44
CA CYS A 42 -5.99 8.39 -3.57
C CYS A 42 -4.75 7.64 -3.09
N GLU A 43 -4.75 6.30 -3.10
CA GLU A 43 -3.62 5.47 -2.66
C GLU A 43 -2.50 5.53 -3.70
N ASN A 44 -2.86 5.54 -4.99
CA ASN A 44 -1.91 5.70 -6.09
C ASN A 44 -1.30 7.11 -6.13
N GLU A 45 -2.08 8.12 -5.75
CA GLU A 45 -1.63 9.52 -5.71
C GLU A 45 -0.95 9.88 -4.37
N GLY A 46 -1.08 9.06 -3.33
CA GLY A 46 -0.54 9.30 -2.00
C GLY A 46 -1.21 10.49 -1.29
N ILE A 47 -2.44 10.82 -1.66
CA ILE A 47 -3.20 11.97 -1.14
C ILE A 47 -4.35 11.54 -0.22
N CYS A 48 -4.41 10.26 0.17
CA CYS A 48 -5.48 9.76 1.02
C CYS A 48 -5.52 10.49 2.37
N ASP A 49 -6.70 11.02 2.68
CA ASP A 49 -7.02 11.52 4.00
C ASP A 49 -7.64 10.37 4.82
N HIS A 50 -6.93 9.87 5.83
CA HIS A 50 -7.39 8.78 6.68
C HIS A 50 -8.47 9.20 7.69
N THR A 51 -8.88 10.47 7.68
CA THR A 51 -10.04 10.96 8.45
C THR A 51 -11.36 10.81 7.69
N VAL A 52 -11.29 10.56 6.38
CA VAL A 52 -12.45 10.35 5.51
C VAL A 52 -12.91 8.90 5.58
N ASP A 53 -14.22 8.70 5.71
CA ASP A 53 -14.84 7.39 5.64
C ASP A 53 -15.07 6.99 4.18
N TYR A 54 -14.11 6.27 3.62
CA TYR A 54 -14.14 5.75 2.25
C TYR A 54 -15.21 4.68 2.01
N SER A 55 -15.92 4.22 3.04
CA SER A 55 -17.07 3.32 2.87
C SER A 55 -18.33 3.99 2.35
N LYS A 56 -18.36 5.32 2.39
CA LYS A 56 -19.47 6.14 1.90
C LYS A 56 -19.20 6.67 0.49
N PRO A 57 -20.25 7.00 -0.27
CA PRO A 57 -20.07 7.66 -1.56
C PRO A 57 -19.34 9.00 -1.40
N ARG A 58 -18.41 9.30 -2.30
CA ARG A 58 -17.65 10.56 -2.33
C ARG A 58 -18.54 11.79 -2.56
N PHE A 59 -19.62 11.61 -3.30
CA PHE A 59 -20.59 12.66 -3.62
C PHE A 59 -21.99 12.09 -3.35
N GLU A 60 -22.80 12.76 -2.52
CA GLU A 60 -24.24 12.51 -2.38
C GLU A 60 -25.03 13.10 -3.56
#